data_AF-A0AAN8IN03-F1
#
_entry.id   AF-A0AAN8IN03-F1
#
_cell.length_a   1.000
_cell.length_b   1.000
_cell.length_c   1.000
_cell.angle_alpha   90.00
_cell.angle_beta   90.00
_cell.angle_gamma   90.00
#
_symmetry.space_group_name_H-M   'P 1'
#
loop_
_entity.id
_entity.type
_entity.pdbx_description
1 polymer ?
#
loop_
_entity_poly.entity_id
_entity_poly.type
_entity_poly.pdbx_seq_one_letter_code
_entity_poly.pdbx_strand_id
1 'polypeptide(L)'
;LPSLVFQVTSPRNWDQNPRNNVFFINLIISTAQKYGIGLGFYTNFYDWYQITNGTEVNGFQLWYWNVLGAGPRAETAADFGDFRPFATWTKPTVKQFAQVESVCGITVNRDVYAMSGLKQSKTATTLNDDTPVVGTTFENTVSNGLLQN
;
A
#
# COMPACT_ATOMS: atom_id res chain seq x y z
N LEU A 1 8.37 3.40 -4.02
CA LEU A 1 7.59 2.17 -3.75
C LEU A 1 8.55 0.98 -3.79
N PRO A 2 8.29 -0.10 -3.04
CA PRO A 2 9.12 -1.30 -3.14
C PRO A 2 9.04 -1.89 -4.56
N SER A 3 10.10 -2.57 -4.99
CA SER A 3 10.13 -3.29 -6.26
C SER A 3 9.33 -4.60 -6.21
N LEU A 4 9.16 -5.15 -5.00
CA LEU A 4 8.38 -6.35 -4.71
C LEU A 4 7.52 -6.13 -3.46
N VAL A 5 6.25 -6.50 -3.52
CA VAL A 5 5.34 -6.48 -2.36
C VAL A 5 4.96 -7.91 -2.03
N PHE A 6 5.24 -8.34 -0.80
CA PHE A 6 4.84 -9.65 -0.31
C PHE A 6 3.49 -9.58 0.39
N GLN A 7 2.54 -10.36 -0.10
CA GLN A 7 1.17 -10.42 0.41
C GLN A 7 1.09 -11.34 1.64
N VAL A 8 0.89 -10.74 2.80
CA VAL A 8 0.72 -11.41 4.10
C VAL A 8 -0.71 -11.17 4.59
N THR A 9 -1.64 -11.93 4.01
CA THR A 9 -3.07 -11.83 4.28
C THR A 9 -3.70 -13.22 4.34
N SER A 10 -5.01 -13.28 4.63
CA SER A 10 -5.81 -14.49 4.65
C SER A 10 -5.22 -15.53 5.60
N PRO A 11 -5.31 -15.33 6.93
CA PRO A 11 -4.66 -16.18 7.94
C PRO A 11 -4.92 -17.68 7.78
N ARG A 12 -6.06 -18.05 7.19
CA ARG A 12 -6.42 -19.44 6.88
C ARG A 12 -5.47 -20.14 5.89
N ASN A 13 -4.71 -19.39 5.11
CA ASN A 13 -3.75 -19.90 4.12
C ASN A 13 -2.34 -20.07 4.70
N TRP A 14 -2.14 -19.75 5.98
CA TRP A 14 -0.85 -19.80 6.66
C TRP A 14 -0.81 -20.97 7.65
N ASP A 15 0.40 -21.33 8.09
CA ASP A 15 0.58 -22.35 9.13
C ASP A 15 -0.09 -21.87 10.43
N GLN A 16 -0.69 -22.79 11.18
CA GLN A 16 -1.31 -22.47 12.47
C GLN A 16 -0.29 -22.02 13.53
N ASN A 17 0.98 -22.37 13.36
CA ASN A 17 2.08 -21.96 14.21
C ASN A 17 2.72 -20.66 13.69
N PRO A 18 2.56 -19.53 14.38
CA PRO A 18 3.12 -18.24 13.95
C PRO A 18 4.65 -18.26 13.82
N ARG A 19 5.36 -19.15 14.54
CA ARG A 19 6.82 -19.28 14.42
C ARG A 19 7.25 -19.76 13.04
N ASN A 20 6.49 -20.68 12.44
CA ASN A 20 6.76 -21.19 11.09
C ASN A 20 6.55 -20.08 10.05
N ASN A 21 5.49 -19.29 10.22
CA ASN A 21 5.17 -18.16 9.35
C ASN A 21 6.25 -17.07 9.42
N VAL A 22 6.68 -16.70 10.62
CA VAL A 22 7.77 -15.73 10.83
C VAL A 22 9.08 -16.23 10.22
N PHE A 23 9.39 -17.52 10.39
CA PHE A 23 10.55 -18.13 9.74
C PHE A 23 10.49 -18.00 8.20
N PHE A 24 9.35 -18.32 7.60
CA PHE A 24 9.14 -18.17 6.16
C PHE A 24 9.26 -16.72 5.67
N ILE A 25 8.66 -15.76 6.41
CA ILE A 25 8.78 -14.33 6.12
C ILE A 25 10.25 -13.89 6.16
N ASN A 26 11.02 -14.34 7.16
CA ASN A 26 12.45 -14.02 7.28
C ASN A 26 13.29 -14.62 6.14
N LEU A 27 12.92 -15.79 5.60
CA LEU A 27 13.56 -16.33 4.40
C LEU A 27 13.32 -15.43 3.18
N ILE A 28 12.11 -14.90 3.00
CA ILE A 28 11.82 -13.96 1.91
C ILE A 28 12.59 -12.65 2.10
N ILE A 29 12.59 -12.09 3.32
CA ILE A 29 13.34 -10.87 3.65
C ILE A 29 14.83 -11.04 3.32
N SER A 30 15.47 -12.09 3.84
CA SER A 30 16.90 -12.33 3.63
C SER A 30 17.24 -12.56 2.16
N THR A 31 16.35 -13.23 1.42
CA THR A 31 16.50 -13.42 -0.04
C THR A 31 16.40 -12.10 -0.78
N ALA A 32 15.39 -11.28 -0.51
CA ALA A 32 15.24 -9.96 -1.14
C ALA A 32 16.46 -9.07 -0.87
N GLN A 33 16.93 -9.03 0.38
CA GLN A 33 18.13 -8.29 0.76
C GLN A 33 19.38 -8.79 0.03
N LYS A 34 19.57 -10.11 -0.06
CA LYS A 34 20.70 -10.73 -0.79
C LYS A 34 20.76 -10.29 -2.26
N TYR A 35 19.60 -10.11 -2.90
CA TYR A 35 19.51 -9.68 -4.30
C TYR A 35 19.32 -8.17 -4.48
N GLY A 36 19.37 -7.37 -3.39
CA GLY A 36 19.16 -5.92 -3.47
C GLY A 36 17.74 -5.51 -3.90
N ILE A 37 16.74 -6.39 -3.73
CA ILE A 37 15.36 -6.14 -4.09
C ILE A 37 14.68 -5.36 -2.96
N GLY A 38 14.13 -4.18 -3.28
CA GLY A 38 13.32 -3.42 -2.34
C GLY A 38 12.01 -4.15 -2.03
N LEU A 39 11.86 -4.64 -0.80
CA LEU A 39 10.69 -5.38 -0.32
C LEU A 39 9.72 -4.49 0.46
N GLY A 40 8.43 -4.70 0.28
CA GLY A 40 7.36 -4.20 1.15
C GLY A 40 6.34 -5.29 1.48
N PHE A 41 5.38 -4.97 2.34
CA PHE A 41 4.36 -5.91 2.79
C PHE A 41 2.96 -5.40 2.46
N TYR A 42 2.11 -6.29 1.95
CA TYR A 42 0.67 -6.06 1.83
C TYR A 42 -0.05 -6.83 2.94
N THR A 43 -0.62 -6.11 3.91
CA THR A 43 -1.26 -6.70 5.10
C THR A 43 -2.11 -5.68 5.85
N ASN A 44 -2.73 -6.10 6.95
CA ASN A 44 -3.36 -5.23 7.93
C ASN A 44 -3.05 -5.72 9.35
N PHE A 45 -3.48 -4.96 10.37
CA PHE A 45 -3.25 -5.32 11.77
C PHE A 45 -3.71 -6.74 12.10
N TYR A 46 -4.93 -7.11 11.69
CA TYR A 46 -5.56 -8.38 12.06
C TYR A 46 -4.88 -9.58 11.40
N ASP A 47 -4.57 -9.47 10.11
CA ASP A 47 -3.86 -10.50 9.37
C ASP A 47 -2.45 -10.68 9.92
N TRP A 48 -1.73 -9.58 10.09
CA TRP A 48 -0.37 -9.61 10.61
C TRP A 48 -0.32 -10.25 12.00
N TYR A 49 -1.23 -9.86 12.88
CA TYR A 49 -1.30 -10.41 14.23
C TYR A 49 -1.63 -11.91 14.22
N GLN A 50 -2.64 -12.34 13.45
CA GLN A 50 -3.01 -13.76 13.38
C GLN A 50 -1.92 -14.63 12.75
N ILE A 51 -1.23 -14.13 11.72
CA ILE A 51 -0.22 -14.89 10.98
C ILE A 51 1.10 -14.93 11.75
N THR A 52 1.50 -13.83 12.37
CA THR A 52 2.87 -13.64 12.92
C THR A 52 2.92 -13.47 14.43
N ASN A 53 1.78 -13.47 15.11
CA ASN A 53 1.63 -13.08 16.51
C ASN A 53 2.19 -11.67 16.81
N GLY A 54 2.04 -10.76 15.85
CA GLY A 54 2.46 -9.36 15.99
C GLY A 54 3.97 -9.13 15.95
N THR A 55 4.72 -10.05 15.33
CA THR A 55 6.19 -9.95 15.23
C THR A 55 6.62 -8.63 14.57
N GLU A 56 7.66 -8.01 15.13
CA GLU A 56 8.25 -6.79 14.58
C GLU A 56 9.03 -7.03 13.28
N VAL A 57 8.96 -6.08 12.35
CA VAL A 57 9.74 -6.11 11.10
C VAL A 57 10.25 -4.71 10.76
N ASN A 58 11.56 -4.47 10.72
CA ASN A 58 12.09 -3.12 10.56
C ASN A 58 12.49 -2.80 9.11
N GLY A 59 12.22 -1.56 8.67
CA GLY A 59 12.75 -1.03 7.42
C GLY A 59 11.95 -1.31 6.15
N PHE A 60 10.73 -1.85 6.26
CA PHE A 60 9.91 -2.20 5.09
C PHE A 60 8.72 -1.26 4.90
N GLN A 61 8.37 -0.97 3.64
CA GLN A 61 7.17 -0.20 3.29
C GLN A 61 5.90 -1.04 3.50
N LEU A 62 4.80 -0.38 3.87
CA LEU A 62 3.50 -1.02 4.10
C LEU A 62 2.48 -0.58 3.04
N TRP A 63 1.91 -1.57 2.35
CA TRP A 63 0.66 -1.47 1.63
C TRP A 63 -0.45 -2.00 2.55
N TYR A 64 -1.10 -1.07 3.23
CA TYR A 64 -2.16 -1.38 4.18
C TYR A 64 -3.45 -1.71 3.44
N TRP A 65 -4.22 -2.69 3.87
CA TRP A 65 -5.56 -2.91 3.31
C TRP A 65 -6.64 -2.79 4.38
N ASN A 66 -7.67 -2.01 4.08
CA ASN A 66 -8.86 -1.91 4.92
C ASN A 66 -10.09 -1.63 4.06
N VAL A 67 -10.98 -2.61 4.01
CA VAL A 67 -12.23 -2.58 3.24
C VAL A 67 -13.31 -3.25 4.08
N LEU A 68 -14.57 -2.86 3.88
CA LEU A 68 -15.70 -3.44 4.60
C LEU A 68 -16.17 -4.77 3.97
N GLY A 69 -15.66 -5.11 2.78
CA GLY A 69 -16.14 -6.25 1.99
C GLY A 69 -15.77 -6.12 0.51
N ALA A 70 -16.48 -6.84 -0.35
CA ALA A 70 -16.30 -6.79 -1.80
C ALA A 70 -17.33 -5.85 -2.46
N GLY A 71 -16.88 -5.11 -3.47
CA GLY A 71 -17.70 -4.25 -4.32
C GLY A 71 -17.92 -2.83 -3.79
N PRO A 72 -18.57 -1.95 -4.59
CA PRO A 72 -18.55 -0.50 -4.38
C PRO A 72 -19.26 0.01 -3.11
N ARG A 73 -20.07 -0.83 -2.47
CA ARG A 73 -20.76 -0.48 -1.20
C ARG A 73 -19.92 -0.80 0.03
N ALA A 74 -18.74 -1.37 -0.16
CA ALA A 74 -17.88 -1.87 0.89
C ALA A 74 -16.50 -1.20 0.90
N GLU A 75 -16.40 -0.04 0.24
CA GLU A 75 -15.22 0.83 0.28
C GLU A 75 -15.03 1.43 1.69
N THR A 76 -13.78 1.74 2.03
CA THR A 76 -13.46 2.69 3.11
C THR A 76 -13.00 4.02 2.51
N ALA A 77 -12.83 5.05 3.34
CA ALA A 77 -12.31 6.33 2.87
C ALA A 77 -10.94 6.15 2.18
N ALA A 78 -10.76 6.80 1.04
CA ALA A 78 -9.51 6.83 0.27
C ALA A 78 -8.46 7.75 0.92
N ASP A 79 -8.22 7.57 2.21
CA ASP A 79 -7.23 8.26 3.03
C ASP A 79 -6.65 7.30 4.09
N PHE A 80 -5.77 7.80 4.94
CA PHE A 80 -5.08 7.01 5.96
C PHE A 80 -5.61 7.25 7.39
N GLY A 81 -6.76 7.90 7.56
CA GLY A 81 -7.28 8.31 8.88
C GLY A 81 -7.69 7.14 9.78
N ASP A 82 -7.99 6.00 9.18
CA ASP A 82 -8.33 4.74 9.85
C ASP A 82 -7.11 3.90 10.24
N PHE A 83 -5.91 4.24 9.74
CA PHE A 83 -4.71 3.50 10.08
C PHE A 83 -4.38 3.60 11.57
N ARG A 84 -3.95 2.48 12.15
CA ARG A 84 -3.44 2.39 13.51
C ARG A 84 -2.07 1.72 13.45
N PRO A 85 -1.02 2.27 14.09
CA PRO A 85 0.30 1.66 14.09
C PRO A 85 0.31 0.23 14.60
N PHE A 86 1.11 -0.64 13.96
CA PHE A 86 1.28 -2.02 14.39
C PHE A 86 2.62 -2.60 13.95
N ALA A 87 3.08 -3.62 14.68
CA ALA A 87 4.46 -4.08 14.62
C ALA A 87 5.39 -2.86 14.79
N THR A 88 6.02 -2.43 13.70
CA THR A 88 6.94 -1.27 13.63
C THR A 88 6.43 -0.19 12.67
N TRP A 89 5.34 -0.44 11.94
CA TRP A 89 4.79 0.50 10.98
C TRP A 89 4.00 1.59 11.70
N THR A 90 4.54 2.81 11.63
CA THR A 90 3.87 4.02 12.15
C THR A 90 3.06 4.75 11.09
N LYS A 91 3.31 4.45 9.80
CA LYS A 91 2.56 4.97 8.66
C LYS A 91 2.64 4.01 7.47
N PRO A 92 1.56 3.83 6.71
CA PRO A 92 1.58 3.12 5.43
C PRO A 92 2.05 4.05 4.29
N THR A 93 2.52 3.45 3.21
CA THR A 93 2.85 4.14 1.95
C THR A 93 1.75 4.02 0.90
N VAL A 94 0.93 2.97 1.00
CA VAL A 94 -0.21 2.69 0.11
C VAL A 94 -1.34 2.16 0.97
N LYS A 95 -2.59 2.48 0.64
CA LYS A 95 -3.77 1.84 1.21
C LYS A 95 -4.68 1.30 0.11
N GLN A 96 -5.06 0.03 0.19
CA GLN A 96 -6.21 -0.51 -0.55
C GLN A 96 -7.49 -0.19 0.21
N PHE A 97 -8.32 0.67 -0.39
CA PHE A 97 -9.58 1.14 0.21
C PHE A 97 -10.82 0.54 -0.47
N ALA A 98 -10.64 -0.15 -1.62
CA ALA A 98 -11.69 -0.86 -2.31
C ALA A 98 -11.18 -2.15 -2.97
N GLN A 99 -12.06 -3.14 -3.13
CA GLN A 99 -11.74 -4.41 -3.80
C GLN A 99 -12.93 -4.97 -4.58
N VAL A 100 -12.62 -5.74 -5.63
CA VAL A 100 -13.62 -6.42 -6.47
C VAL A 100 -14.63 -5.43 -7.08
N GLU A 101 -14.12 -4.31 -7.63
CA GLU A 101 -14.94 -3.29 -8.28
C GLU A 101 -14.92 -3.43 -9.79
N SER A 102 -16.04 -3.15 -10.46
CA SER A 102 -16.09 -3.12 -11.92
C SER A 102 -15.88 -1.69 -12.42
N VAL A 103 -14.70 -1.41 -12.97
CA VAL A 103 -14.37 -0.14 -13.62
C VAL A 103 -14.16 -0.40 -15.11
N CYS A 104 -14.95 0.26 -15.97
CA CYS A 104 -14.88 0.08 -17.42
C CYS A 104 -14.97 -1.40 -17.87
N GLY A 105 -15.74 -2.23 -17.15
CA GLY A 105 -15.91 -3.66 -17.45
C GLY A 105 -14.79 -4.58 -16.93
N ILE A 106 -13.82 -4.04 -16.16
CA ILE A 106 -12.71 -4.80 -15.58
C ILE A 106 -12.85 -4.82 -14.06
N THR A 107 -12.64 -6.00 -13.47
CA THR A 107 -12.58 -6.14 -12.00
C THR A 107 -11.23 -5.65 -11.48
N VAL A 108 -11.27 -4.65 -10.59
CA VAL A 108 -10.08 -4.00 -10.02
C VAL A 108 -10.19 -3.88 -8.50
N ASN A 109 -9.03 -3.73 -7.86
CA ASN A 109 -8.93 -3.13 -6.54
C ASN A 109 -8.49 -1.67 -6.70
N ARG A 110 -8.79 -0.82 -5.71
CA ARG A 110 -8.40 0.60 -5.76
C ARG A 110 -7.60 0.98 -4.53
N ASP A 111 -6.58 1.79 -4.81
CA ASP A 111 -5.57 2.17 -3.86
C ASP A 111 -5.39 3.68 -3.80
N VAL A 112 -5.02 4.19 -2.63
CA VAL A 112 -4.53 5.55 -2.43
C VAL A 112 -3.07 5.50 -1.99
N TYR A 113 -2.25 6.40 -2.52
CA TYR A 113 -0.83 6.48 -2.24
C TYR A 113 -0.53 7.65 -1.30
N ALA A 114 0.32 7.41 -0.31
CA ALA A 114 0.83 8.48 0.54
C ALA A 114 1.70 9.39 -0.32
N MET A 115 1.22 10.63 -0.54
CA MET A 115 1.96 11.63 -1.28
C MET A 115 3.07 12.23 -0.40
N SER A 116 4.10 11.45 -0.08
CA SER A 116 5.29 12.00 0.57
C SER A 116 6.09 12.80 -0.46
N GLY A 117 5.91 14.13 -0.47
CA GLY A 117 6.74 15.06 -1.27
C GLY A 117 6.02 15.81 -2.40
N LEU A 118 4.74 15.57 -2.65
CA LEU A 118 3.97 16.42 -3.56
C LEU A 118 3.52 17.66 -2.78
N LYS A 119 4.22 18.78 -3.01
CA LYS A 119 3.66 20.09 -2.65
C LYS A 119 2.29 20.15 -3.32
N GLN A 120 1.22 20.26 -2.54
CA GLN A 120 -0.04 20.77 -3.07
C GLN A 120 0.30 22.11 -3.73
N SER A 121 0.21 22.18 -5.06
CA SER A 121 0.01 23.48 -5.68
C SER A 121 -1.35 23.94 -5.20
N LYS A 122 -1.38 24.81 -4.19
CA LYS A 122 -2.57 25.58 -3.87
C LYS A 122 -2.83 26.48 -5.07
N THR A 123 -3.65 26.00 -5.99
CA THR A 123 -4.29 26.83 -7.00
C THR A 123 -5.68 26.30 -7.26
N ALA A 124 -6.49 26.25 -6.19
CA ALA A 124 -7.94 26.38 -6.36
C ALA A 124 -8.21 27.86 -6.69
N THR A 125 -7.95 28.25 -7.93
CA THR A 125 -8.56 29.48 -8.45
C THR A 125 -9.97 29.10 -8.83
N THR A 126 -10.95 29.64 -8.10
CA THR A 126 -12.36 29.67 -8.49
C THR A 126 -12.47 30.08 -9.95
N LEU A 127 -12.93 29.17 -10.82
CA LEU A 127 -13.31 29.49 -12.19
C LEU A 127 -14.67 28.85 -12.47
N ASN A 128 -15.49 29.62 -13.16
CA ASN A 128 -16.94 29.52 -13.23
C ASN A 128 -17.46 28.26 -13.95
N ASP A 129 -18.75 28.04 -13.68
CA ASP A 129 -19.64 26.87 -13.85
C ASP A 129 -19.92 26.36 -15.28
N ASP A 130 -18.95 26.35 -16.22
CA ASP A 130 -19.28 25.88 -17.60
C ASP A 130 -18.14 25.22 -18.39
N THR A 131 -17.12 24.65 -17.73
CA THR A 131 -16.13 23.83 -18.44
C THR A 131 -15.84 22.52 -17.69
N PRO A 132 -15.91 21.36 -18.37
CA PRO A 132 -15.51 20.10 -17.76
C PRO A 132 -14.00 20.12 -17.54
N VAL A 133 -13.58 20.20 -16.28
CA VAL A 133 -12.18 20.07 -15.89
C VAL A 133 -11.79 18.60 -16.05
N VAL A 134 -11.09 18.28 -17.14
CA VAL A 134 -10.33 17.03 -17.24
C VAL A 134 -9.14 17.19 -16.31
N GLY A 135 -9.15 16.48 -15.18
CA GLY A 135 -8.01 16.40 -14.28
C GLY A 135 -6.77 15.98 -15.06
N THR A 136 -5.66 16.69 -14.89
CA THR A 136 -4.42 16.42 -15.60
C THR A 136 -3.93 15.02 -15.26
N THR A 137 -3.95 14.12 -16.25
CA THR A 137 -3.25 12.85 -16.20
C THR A 137 -1.76 13.14 -15.98
N PHE A 138 -1.21 12.49 -14.95
CA PHE A 138 0.15 12.64 -14.44
C PHE A 138 1.21 12.72 -15.55
N GLU A 139 1.91 13.86 -15.64
CA GLU A 139 3.14 13.93 -16.42
C GLU A 139 4.26 13.20 -15.66
N ASN A 140 4.71 12.07 -16.22
CA ASN A 140 5.96 11.42 -15.84
C ASN A 140 7.13 12.33 -16.23
N THR A 141 7.55 13.23 -15.36
CA THR A 141 8.87 13.87 -15.53
C THR A 141 9.92 12.89 -15.03
N VAL A 142 10.52 12.13 -15.96
CA VAL A 142 11.77 11.42 -15.72
C VAL A 142 12.85 12.50 -15.52
N SER A 143 13.24 12.77 -14.27
CA SER A 143 14.43 13.60 -14.02
C SER A 143 15.67 12.73 -14.21
N ASN A 144 16.20 12.73 -15.44
CA ASN A 144 17.59 12.39 -15.70
C ASN A 144 18.49 13.48 -15.11
N GLY A 145 19.49 13.08 -14.33
CA GLY A 145 20.58 13.94 -13.82
C GLY A 145 20.61 13.95 -12.29
N LEU A 146 21.69 13.60 -11.60
CA LEU A 146 23.10 13.65 -11.98
C LEU A 146 23.88 12.52 -11.29
N LEU A 147 24.60 11.74 -12.10
CA LEU A 147 25.96 11.33 -11.75
C LEU A 147 26.81 12.60 -11.76
N GLN A 148 27.57 12.85 -10.70
CA GLN A 148 28.99 13.24 -10.78
C GLN A 148 29.63 13.25 -9.38
N ASN A 149 30.68 12.43 -9.27
CA ASN A 149 31.83 12.39 -8.36
C ASN A 149 31.76 13.06 -6.99
#